data_AF-A0A2V8Q7W4-F1
#
_entry.id   AF-A0A2V8Q7W4-F1
#
_cell.length_a   1.000
_cell.length_b   1.000
_cell.length_c   1.000
_cell.angle_alpha   90.00
_cell.angle_beta   90.00
_cell.angle_gamma   90.00
#
_symmetry.space_group_name_H-M   'P 1'
#
loop_
_entity.id
_entity.type
_entity.pdbx_description
1 polymer ?
#
loop_
_entity_poly.entity_id
_entity_poly.type
_entity_poly.pdbx_seq_one_letter_code
_entity_poly.pdbx_strand_id
1 'polypeptide(L)'
;MFSFSPRRFHSVLIGPALLPLLLLCSSKNPDNQPPVAVDDSFTIHCCSLINVTANDSDPDNEVFFISDFPTRPAHGTISNNGNGNVFFMATTGYVGTDSFTYQICDPQHACATATVTLNISVSSWLTTQIPTVMA
;
A
#
# COMPACT_ATOMS: atom_id res chain seq x y z
N MET A 1 -15.11 -52.45 -60.10
CA MET A 1 -14.83 -53.55 -59.16
C MET A 1 -15.04 -52.99 -57.76
N PHE A 2 -16.22 -53.13 -57.16
CA PHE A 2 -16.45 -52.76 -55.76
C PHE A 2 -17.44 -53.75 -55.15
N SER A 3 -16.89 -54.71 -54.42
CA SER A 3 -17.65 -55.58 -53.52
C SER A 3 -17.42 -55.04 -52.11
N PHE A 4 -18.50 -54.64 -51.45
CA PHE A 4 -18.50 -54.36 -50.01
C PHE A 4 -19.20 -55.53 -49.30
N SER A 5 -18.47 -56.19 -48.40
CA SER A 5 -18.98 -57.20 -47.47
C SER A 5 -18.98 -56.63 -46.04
N PRO A 6 -19.94 -57.00 -45.16
CA PRO A 6 -20.34 -56.14 -44.04
C PRO A 6 -19.65 -56.42 -42.70
N ARG A 7 -19.52 -55.32 -41.93
CA ARG A 7 -19.63 -55.13 -40.47
C ARG A 7 -19.11 -56.23 -39.52
N ARG A 8 -18.15 -55.84 -38.66
CA ARG A 8 -18.24 -56.13 -37.21
C ARG A 8 -18.31 -54.82 -36.45
N PHE A 9 -19.43 -54.61 -35.76
CA PHE A 9 -19.54 -53.66 -34.69
C PHE A 9 -18.87 -54.24 -33.44
N HIS A 10 -17.95 -53.49 -32.84
CA HIS A 10 -17.80 -53.51 -31.39
C HIS A 10 -18.28 -52.17 -30.86
N SER A 11 -19.21 -52.26 -29.94
CA SER A 11 -19.94 -51.18 -29.31
C SER A 11 -19.06 -50.28 -28.43
N VAL A 12 -19.25 -48.96 -28.64
CA VAL A 12 -19.53 -47.92 -27.64
C VAL A 12 -18.52 -47.70 -26.50
N LEU A 13 -18.02 -46.44 -26.37
CA LEU A 13 -18.20 -45.57 -25.20
C LEU A 13 -17.66 -44.12 -25.48
N ILE A 14 -18.57 -43.14 -25.51
CA ILE A 14 -18.55 -41.79 -24.87
C ILE A 14 -17.27 -40.92 -25.05
N GLY A 15 -17.26 -39.82 -25.82
CA GLY A 15 -17.55 -38.45 -25.35
C GLY A 15 -16.35 -37.48 -25.59
N PRO A 16 -16.54 -36.13 -25.62
CA PRO A 16 -15.54 -35.19 -26.13
C PRO A 16 -14.50 -34.72 -25.09
N ALA A 17 -13.33 -34.34 -25.60
CA ALA A 17 -12.29 -33.44 -25.07
C ALA A 17 -12.27 -33.10 -23.57
N LEU A 18 -11.15 -33.41 -22.89
CA LEU A 18 -10.59 -32.57 -21.82
C LEU A 18 -9.06 -32.65 -21.87
N LEU A 19 -8.42 -31.71 -22.59
CA LEU A 19 -7.13 -31.21 -22.12
C LEU A 19 -7.36 -30.78 -20.66
N PRO A 20 -6.51 -31.15 -19.68
CA PRO A 20 -6.65 -30.56 -18.37
C PRO A 20 -6.34 -29.07 -18.57
N LEU A 21 -7.40 -28.27 -18.50
CA LEU A 21 -7.33 -26.84 -18.25
C LEU A 21 -6.78 -26.71 -16.84
N LEU A 22 -5.47 -26.91 -16.67
CA LEU A 22 -4.79 -26.58 -15.43
C LEU A 22 -4.77 -25.06 -15.41
N LEU A 23 -5.82 -24.50 -14.80
CA LEU A 23 -6.00 -23.09 -14.53
C LEU A 23 -4.69 -22.51 -13.99
N LEU A 24 -4.03 -21.67 -14.78
CA LEU A 24 -2.92 -20.82 -14.34
C LEU A 24 -3.39 -19.70 -13.38
N CYS A 25 -4.48 -19.88 -12.63
CA CYS A 25 -4.96 -18.86 -11.68
C CYS A 25 -4.26 -18.95 -10.30
N SER A 26 -3.34 -19.89 -10.10
CA SER A 26 -2.71 -20.20 -8.80
C SER A 26 -1.49 -19.34 -8.46
N SER A 27 -1.64 -18.01 -8.39
CA SER A 27 -0.60 -17.14 -7.80
C SER A 27 -0.89 -16.72 -6.36
N LYS A 28 -2.10 -16.95 -5.84
CA LYS A 28 -2.48 -16.53 -4.48
C LYS A 28 -2.18 -17.62 -3.46
N ASN A 29 -1.29 -17.32 -2.52
CA ASN A 29 -1.03 -18.17 -1.35
C ASN A 29 -2.30 -18.17 -0.46
N PRO A 30 -2.94 -19.33 -0.20
CA PRO A 30 -4.15 -19.40 0.62
C PRO A 30 -3.89 -19.08 2.10
N ASP A 31 -2.65 -19.22 2.57
CA ASP A 31 -2.25 -18.97 3.95
C ASP A 31 -1.66 -17.56 4.17
N ASN A 32 -1.72 -16.70 3.14
CA ASN A 32 -1.21 -15.33 3.20
C ASN A 32 -1.94 -14.49 4.26
N GLN A 33 -1.18 -13.96 5.20
CA GLN A 33 -1.63 -13.01 6.21
C GLN A 33 -1.37 -11.59 5.70
N PRO A 34 -2.32 -10.65 5.90
CA PRO A 34 -2.09 -9.26 5.50
C PRO A 34 -0.97 -8.63 6.33
N PRO A 35 -0.32 -7.58 5.79
CA PRO A 35 0.59 -6.78 6.58
C PRO A 35 -0.12 -6.13 7.76
N VAL A 36 0.63 -5.82 8.81
CA VAL A 36 0.18 -5.09 9.99
C VAL A 36 0.66 -3.65 9.88
N ALA A 37 -0.29 -2.74 9.64
CA ALA A 37 -0.06 -1.30 9.66
C ALA A 37 -0.33 -0.75 11.07
N VAL A 38 0.58 0.04 11.62
CA VAL A 38 0.51 0.59 12.98
C VAL A 38 0.46 2.11 12.93
N ASP A 39 -0.51 2.71 13.61
CA ASP A 39 -0.68 4.17 13.64
C ASP A 39 0.59 4.93 14.06
N ASP A 40 0.81 6.09 13.42
CA ASP A 40 1.97 6.94 13.64
C ASP A 40 1.61 8.28 14.28
N SER A 41 2.60 8.86 14.97
CA SER A 41 2.53 10.24 15.46
C SER A 41 3.86 10.96 15.30
N PHE A 42 3.86 12.09 14.60
CA PHE A 42 5.04 12.94 14.40
C PHE A 42 4.83 14.35 14.96
N THR A 43 5.91 14.97 15.44
CA THR A 43 5.96 16.42 15.68
C THR A 43 6.86 17.05 14.63
N ILE A 44 6.31 18.00 13.87
CA ILE A 44 6.95 18.57 12.68
C ILE A 44 6.80 20.09 12.67
N HIS A 45 7.51 20.77 11.76
CA HIS A 45 7.47 22.22 11.66
C HIS A 45 6.64 22.74 10.48
N CYS A 46 7.16 22.67 9.27
CA CYS A 46 6.43 23.10 8.06
C CYS A 46 6.58 22.09 6.92
N CYS A 47 7.80 21.60 6.71
CA CYS A 47 8.10 20.57 5.72
C CYS A 47 8.94 19.49 6.39
N SER A 48 8.52 18.24 6.28
CA SER A 48 9.23 17.14 6.93
C SER A 48 9.08 15.86 6.12
N LEU A 49 10.18 15.12 6.01
CA LEU A 49 10.18 13.75 5.53
C LEU A 49 9.93 12.85 6.73
N ILE A 50 8.87 12.06 6.68
CA ILE A 50 8.47 11.12 7.74
C ILE A 50 8.44 9.71 7.18
N ASN A 51 8.94 8.73 7.93
CA ASN A 51 8.83 7.33 7.56
C ASN A 51 7.61 6.73 8.25
N VAL A 52 6.53 6.55 7.49
CA VAL A 52 5.23 6.08 7.99
C VAL A 52 5.15 4.55 8.04
N THR A 53 6.20 3.83 7.64
CA THR A 53 6.19 2.36 7.69
C THR A 53 7.26 1.79 8.62
N ALA A 54 7.82 2.63 9.50
CA ALA A 54 8.95 2.25 10.35
C ALA A 54 8.58 1.21 11.43
N ASN A 55 7.31 1.20 11.83
CA ASN A 55 6.69 0.33 12.83
C ASN A 55 5.77 -0.74 12.22
N ASP A 56 5.70 -0.81 10.88
CA ASP A 56 4.89 -1.78 10.15
C ASP A 56 5.64 -3.09 9.94
N SER A 57 4.88 -4.17 9.75
CA SER A 57 5.45 -5.51 9.54
C SER A 57 4.52 -6.38 8.71
N ASP A 58 5.03 -7.50 8.23
CA ASP A 58 4.23 -8.54 7.61
C ASP A 58 4.43 -9.86 8.38
N PRO A 59 3.37 -10.54 8.85
CA PRO A 59 3.51 -11.78 9.61
C PRO A 59 4.21 -12.92 8.87
N ASP A 60 4.15 -12.92 7.55
CA ASP A 60 4.80 -13.90 6.68
C ASP A 60 6.23 -13.46 6.28
N ASN A 61 6.69 -12.31 6.82
CA ASN A 61 7.95 -11.63 6.50
C ASN A 61 8.09 -11.28 5.01
N GLU A 62 6.97 -11.04 4.33
CA GLU A 62 6.97 -10.55 2.95
C GLU A 62 7.27 -9.06 2.88
N VAL A 63 7.74 -8.61 1.72
CA VAL A 63 7.88 -7.17 1.47
C VAL A 63 6.49 -6.57 1.29
N PHE A 64 6.27 -5.35 1.78
CA PHE A 64 5.04 -4.60 1.51
C PHE A 64 5.36 -3.23 0.92
N PHE A 65 4.36 -2.59 0.33
CA PHE A 65 4.48 -1.26 -0.26
C PHE A 65 3.25 -0.42 0.06
N ILE A 66 3.43 0.91 0.14
CA ILE A 66 2.30 1.83 0.24
C ILE A 66 1.55 1.79 -1.09
N SER A 67 0.31 1.30 -1.07
CA SER A 67 -0.56 1.18 -2.24
C SER A 67 -1.37 2.45 -2.51
N ASP A 68 -1.80 3.13 -1.45
CA ASP A 68 -2.67 4.31 -1.55
C ASP A 68 -2.63 5.21 -0.30
N PHE A 69 -3.21 6.40 -0.41
CA PHE A 69 -3.51 7.31 0.68
C PHE A 69 -5.02 7.60 0.73
N PRO A 70 -5.83 6.75 1.41
CA PRO A 70 -7.29 6.84 1.37
C PRO A 70 -7.85 8.18 1.86
N THR A 71 -7.14 8.87 2.75
CA THR A 71 -7.47 10.22 3.20
C THR A 71 -6.27 11.13 3.04
N ARG A 72 -6.52 12.43 2.89
CA ARG A 72 -5.49 13.46 2.76
C ARG A 72 -5.55 14.41 3.95
N PRO A 73 -4.44 15.06 4.32
CA PRO A 73 -4.43 16.08 5.36
C PRO A 73 -5.36 17.25 5.00
N ALA A 74 -5.98 17.84 6.00
CA ALA A 74 -6.85 19.02 5.84
C ALA A 74 -6.05 20.33 5.77
N HIS A 75 -4.85 20.35 6.34
CA HIS A 75 -4.01 21.54 6.51
C HIS A 75 -2.60 21.36 5.93
N GLY A 76 -2.46 20.50 4.93
CA GLY A 76 -1.22 20.32 4.20
C GLY A 76 -1.37 19.43 2.97
N THR A 77 -0.25 19.09 2.36
CA THR A 77 -0.17 18.15 1.25
C THR A 77 0.88 17.10 1.51
N ILE A 78 0.63 15.87 1.04
CA ILE A 78 1.58 14.76 1.08
C ILE A 78 2.04 14.37 -0.33
N SER A 79 3.31 13.99 -0.42
CA SER A 79 3.90 13.32 -1.57
C SER A 79 4.60 12.04 -1.12
N ASN A 80 4.27 10.91 -1.74
CA ASN A 80 5.03 9.68 -1.52
C ASN A 80 6.45 9.86 -2.06
N ASN A 81 7.45 9.59 -1.22
CA ASN A 81 8.87 9.67 -1.55
C ASN A 81 9.54 8.28 -1.63
N GLY A 82 8.75 7.21 -1.56
CA GLY A 82 9.19 5.82 -1.65
C GLY A 82 9.81 5.28 -0.36
N ASN A 83 9.94 3.94 -0.30
CA ASN A 83 10.52 3.22 0.85
C ASN A 83 9.90 3.60 2.19
N GLY A 84 8.58 3.78 2.25
CA GLY A 84 7.86 4.19 3.45
C GLY A 84 7.94 5.68 3.78
N ASN A 85 8.74 6.46 3.05
CA ASN A 85 8.88 7.88 3.32
C ASN A 85 7.81 8.72 2.62
N VAL A 86 7.22 9.64 3.36
CA VAL A 86 6.23 10.61 2.89
C VAL A 86 6.76 12.01 3.18
N PHE A 87 6.78 12.86 2.17
CA PHE A 87 7.05 14.29 2.36
C PHE A 87 5.74 15.00 2.67
N PHE A 88 5.65 15.62 3.84
CA PHE A 88 4.53 16.47 4.23
C PHE A 88 4.93 17.94 4.13
N MET A 89 4.02 18.75 3.59
CA MET A 89 4.12 20.20 3.53
C MET A 89 2.85 20.84 4.12
N ALA A 90 2.98 21.49 5.28
CA ALA A 90 1.91 22.21 5.93
C ALA A 90 1.45 23.41 5.08
N THR A 91 0.17 23.76 5.18
CA THR A 91 -0.33 25.05 4.70
C THR A 91 0.40 26.17 5.42
N THR A 92 0.87 27.16 4.67
CA THR A 92 1.65 28.28 5.22
C THR A 92 0.96 28.91 6.43
N GLY A 93 1.67 28.94 7.57
CA GLY A 93 1.19 29.54 8.81
C GLY A 93 0.28 28.64 9.67
N TYR A 94 -0.06 27.43 9.23
CA TYR A 94 -0.81 26.50 10.05
C TYR A 94 0.04 25.94 11.20
N VAL A 95 -0.55 25.93 12.40
CA VAL A 95 -0.01 25.34 13.62
C VAL A 95 -1.17 24.60 14.28
N GLY A 96 -0.97 23.34 14.62
CA GLY A 96 -2.03 22.48 15.14
C GLY A 96 -1.87 21.04 14.68
N THR A 97 -2.92 20.25 14.88
CA THR A 97 -2.96 18.85 14.47
C THR A 97 -3.43 18.70 13.03
N ASP A 98 -2.89 17.75 12.30
CA ASP A 98 -3.40 17.30 11.01
C ASP A 98 -3.30 15.77 10.92
N SER A 99 -4.01 15.14 10.01
CA SER A 99 -4.03 13.68 9.92
C SER A 99 -4.33 13.19 8.52
N PHE A 100 -3.76 12.03 8.19
CA PHE A 100 -4.10 11.30 6.98
C PHE A 100 -3.93 9.79 7.23
N THR A 101 -4.43 8.98 6.31
CA THR A 101 -4.28 7.52 6.36
C THR A 101 -3.48 7.05 5.17
N TYR A 102 -2.69 6.00 5.35
CA TYR A 102 -2.01 5.29 4.26
C TYR A 102 -2.41 3.82 4.28
N GLN A 103 -2.35 3.17 3.12
CA GLN A 103 -2.59 1.75 2.97
C GLN A 103 -1.31 1.07 2.50
N ILE A 104 -0.96 -0.03 3.16
CA ILE A 104 0.10 -0.95 2.71
C ILE A 104 -0.52 -2.24 2.21
N CYS A 105 0.07 -2.81 1.16
CA CYS A 105 -0.30 -4.13 0.65
C CYS A 105 0.94 -4.98 0.42
N ASP A 106 0.76 -6.30 0.53
CA ASP A 106 1.72 -7.31 0.10
C ASP A 106 1.60 -7.62 -1.42
N PRO A 107 2.51 -8.41 -2.01
CA PRO A 107 2.44 -8.84 -3.41
C PRO A 107 1.21 -9.70 -3.76
N GLN A 108 0.53 -10.24 -2.76
CA GLN A 108 -0.67 -11.06 -2.87
C GLN A 108 -1.97 -10.22 -2.77
N HIS A 109 -1.82 -8.90 -2.64
CA HIS A 109 -2.87 -7.89 -2.54
C HIS A 109 -3.72 -7.98 -1.26
N ALA A 110 -3.21 -8.56 -0.17
CA ALA A 110 -3.79 -8.33 1.14
C ALA A 110 -3.23 -7.02 1.70
N CYS A 111 -4.07 -6.24 2.39
CA CYS A 111 -3.76 -4.86 2.73
C CYS A 111 -4.22 -4.48 4.13
N ALA A 112 -3.53 -3.51 4.73
CA ALA A 112 -3.91 -2.86 5.98
C ALA A 112 -3.75 -1.34 5.89
N THR A 113 -4.44 -0.62 6.78
CA THR A 113 -4.47 0.85 6.81
C THR A 113 -4.10 1.33 8.20
N ALA A 114 -3.29 2.38 8.27
CA ALA A 114 -2.97 3.08 9.50
C ALA A 114 -3.16 4.59 9.35
N THR A 115 -3.30 5.25 10.49
CA THR A 115 -3.49 6.69 10.62
C THR A 115 -2.18 7.35 11.03
N VAL A 116 -1.81 8.41 10.33
CA VAL A 116 -0.71 9.28 10.69
C VAL A 116 -1.29 10.54 11.34
N THR A 117 -0.86 10.83 12.56
CA THR A 117 -1.16 12.07 13.28
C THR A 117 0.05 13.00 13.24
N LEU A 118 -0.15 14.26 12.85
CA LEU A 118 0.89 15.27 12.74
C LEU A 118 0.63 16.40 13.73
N ASN A 119 1.59 16.68 14.60
CA ASN A 119 1.60 17.87 15.47
C ASN A 119 2.50 18.94 14.84
N ILE A 120 1.90 19.94 14.21
CA ILE A 120 2.57 20.99 13.43
C ILE A 120 2.86 22.18 14.34
N SER A 121 4.13 22.59 14.39
CA SER A 121 4.64 23.65 15.27
C SER A 121 5.49 24.66 14.50
N VAL A 122 5.68 25.86 15.04
CA VAL A 122 6.61 26.82 14.42
C VAL A 122 8.06 26.35 14.55
N SER A 123 8.90 26.66 13.56
CA SER A 123 10.34 26.45 13.67
C SER A 123 10.95 27.44 14.65
N SER A 124 11.70 26.94 15.64
CA SER A 124 12.32 27.75 16.69
C SER A 124 13.53 28.59 16.24
N TRP A 125 13.95 28.46 14.98
CA TRP A 125 15.11 29.17 14.44
C TRP A 125 14.84 30.63 14.03
N LEU A 126 13.56 31.05 13.98
CA LEU A 126 13.17 32.44 13.68
C LEU A 126 12.90 33.30 14.93
N THR A 127 12.79 32.69 16.12
CA THR A 127 12.53 33.40 17.37
C THR A 127 13.81 33.81 18.11
N THR A 128 14.98 33.28 17.73
CA THR A 128 16.28 33.53 18.40
C THR A 128 17.22 34.44 17.58
N GLN A 129 16.85 34.85 16.36
CA GLN A 129 17.73 35.61 15.46
C GLN A 129 17.21 37.00 15.07
N ILE A 130 16.20 37.55 15.77
CA ILE A 130 16.01 39.01 15.81
C ILE A 130 16.67 39.51 17.10
N PRO A 131 18.00 39.71 17.15
CA PRO A 131 18.52 40.61 18.16
C PRO A 131 17.87 41.97 17.90
N THR A 132 17.36 42.55 18.98
CA THR A 132 16.99 43.95 19.12
C THR A 132 18.04 44.87 18.49
N VAL A 133 17.97 45.12 17.18
CA VAL A 133 18.73 46.16 16.49
C VAL A 133 17.73 47.11 15.84
N MET A 134 16.85 47.64 16.68
CA MET A 134 16.06 48.84 16.46
C MET A 134 16.01 49.56 17.81
N ALA A 135 17.14 50.10 18.24
CA ALA A 135 17.27 51.09 19.30
C ALA A 135 18.29 52.15 18.84
#